data_AF-A0A7J5EBZ2-F1
#
_entry.id   AF-A0A7J5EBZ2-F1
#
_cell.length_a   1.000
_cell.length_b   1.000
_cell.length_c   1.000
_cell.angle_alpha   90.00
_cell.angle_beta   90.00
_cell.angle_gamma   90.00
#
_symmetry.space_group_name_H-M   'P 1'
#
loop_
_entity.id
_entity.type
_entity.pdbx_description
1 polymer ?
#
loop_
_entity_poly.entity_id
_entity_poly.type
_entity_poly.pdbx_seq_one_letter_code
_entity_poly.pdbx_strand_id
1 'polypeptide(L)'
;MLCKINNLILFIILFAASTIIAQRENRKTETFQVPKDGELEVYANPGDITIDTWDKNEVVIKMRGEDENSDLDDMTIDQRGKKIIVRYDSRWGWSESIDFI
;
A
#
# COMPACT_ATOMS: atom_id res chain seq x y z
N MET A 1 16.99 -26.39 41.30
CA MET A 1 17.33 -25.80 39.97
C MET A 1 16.13 -25.67 39.03
N LEU A 2 15.07 -26.49 39.14
CA LEU A 2 13.88 -26.44 38.27
C LEU A 2 13.06 -25.13 38.33
N CYS A 3 13.06 -24.41 39.46
CA CYS A 3 12.27 -23.17 39.63
C CYS A 3 12.80 -21.98 38.79
N LYS A 4 14.11 -21.97 38.44
CA LYS A 4 14.72 -20.90 37.63
C LYS A 4 14.43 -21.02 36.13
N ILE A 5 14.21 -22.24 35.63
CA ILE A 5 13.90 -22.51 34.22
C ILE A 5 12.48 -22.07 33.88
N ASN A 6 11.53 -22.26 34.82
CA ASN A 6 10.14 -21.89 34.61
C ASN A 6 9.95 -20.36 34.50
N ASN A 7 10.70 -19.58 35.28
CA ASN A 7 10.71 -18.12 35.15
C ASN A 7 11.38 -17.66 33.85
N LEU A 8 12.43 -18.33 33.38
CA LEU A 8 13.11 -17.98 32.12
C LEU A 8 12.19 -18.17 30.91
N ILE A 9 11.41 -19.25 30.88
CA ILE A 9 10.43 -19.53 29.82
C ILE A 9 9.34 -18.45 29.79
N LEU A 10 8.88 -18.01 30.97
CA LEU A 10 7.87 -16.94 31.07
C LEU A 10 8.36 -15.62 30.48
N PHE A 11 9.63 -15.26 30.70
CA PHE A 11 10.24 -14.05 30.13
C PHE A 11 10.38 -14.13 28.60
N ILE A 12 10.70 -15.31 28.04
CA ILE A 12 10.83 -15.50 26.59
C ILE A 12 9.46 -15.35 25.90
N ILE A 13 8.37 -15.84 26.51
CA ILE A 13 7.00 -15.72 25.99
C ILE A 13 6.54 -14.26 25.99
N LEU A 14 6.85 -13.48 27.05
CA LEU A 14 6.50 -12.06 27.12
C LEU A 14 7.26 -11.20 26.09
N PHE A 15 8.52 -11.53 25.80
CA PHE A 15 9.30 -10.77 24.82
C PHE A 15 8.83 -11.01 23.38
N ALA A 16 8.38 -12.22 23.07
CA ALA A 16 7.82 -12.58 21.77
C ALA A 16 6.48 -11.87 21.46
N ALA A 17 5.76 -11.40 22.48
CA ALA A 17 4.51 -10.65 22.30
C ALA A 17 4.74 -9.15 21.99
N SER A 18 5.97 -8.63 22.16
CA SER A 18 6.26 -7.19 22.04
C SER A 18 6.52 -6.70 20.61
N THR A 19 6.52 -7.59 19.61
CA THR A 19 6.97 -7.26 18.25
C THR A 19 5.85 -7.24 17.21
N ILE A 20 4.79 -6.46 17.39
CA ILE A 20 4.07 -5.87 16.25
C ILE A 20 3.59 -4.48 16.67
N ILE A 21 4.47 -3.47 16.56
CA ILE A 21 4.00 -2.09 16.39
C ILE A 21 3.99 -1.89 14.88
N ALA A 22 2.85 -2.12 14.24
CA ALA A 22 2.65 -1.75 12.85
C ALA A 22 2.65 -0.22 12.80
N GLN A 23 3.76 0.38 12.37
CA GLN A 23 3.79 1.81 12.09
C GLN A 23 2.90 2.04 10.87
N ARG A 24 1.83 2.81 11.04
CA ARG A 24 0.98 3.25 9.94
C ARG A 24 1.82 4.17 9.06
N GLU A 25 2.37 3.62 7.98
CA GLU A 25 3.19 4.39 7.07
C GLU A 25 2.27 5.12 6.08
N ASN A 26 2.27 6.46 6.13
CA ASN A 26 1.53 7.30 5.19
C ASN A 26 2.18 7.36 3.78
N ARG A 27 2.97 6.36 3.45
CA ARG A 27 3.62 6.18 2.15
C ARG A 27 3.61 4.71 1.82
N LYS A 28 3.33 4.41 0.55
CA LYS A 28 3.32 3.04 0.06
C LYS A 28 3.95 3.01 -1.31
N THR A 29 4.90 2.11 -1.51
CA THR A 29 5.56 1.91 -2.80
C THR A 29 5.42 0.46 -3.20
N GLU A 30 4.87 0.22 -4.39
CA GLU A 30 4.74 -1.10 -4.97
C GLU A 30 5.36 -1.12 -6.37
N THR A 31 6.01 -2.23 -6.70
CA THR A 31 6.72 -2.41 -7.97
C THR A 31 6.19 -3.65 -8.66
N PHE A 32 5.80 -3.49 -9.91
CA PHE A 32 5.25 -4.55 -10.75
C PHE A 32 6.12 -4.75 -11.96
N GLN A 33 6.57 -5.99 -12.18
CA GLN A 33 7.21 -6.36 -13.43
C GLN A 33 6.12 -6.57 -14.47
N VAL A 34 6.20 -5.82 -15.57
CA VAL A 34 5.22 -5.88 -16.65
C VAL A 34 5.92 -6.03 -17.99
N PRO A 35 5.41 -6.88 -18.89
CA PRO A 35 5.89 -6.91 -20.26
C PRO A 35 5.75 -5.54 -20.93
N LYS A 36 6.53 -5.32 -21.99
CA LYS A 36 6.37 -4.13 -22.86
C LYS A 36 4.95 -4.06 -23.42
N ASP A 37 4.53 -2.83 -23.75
CA ASP A 37 3.21 -2.53 -24.33
C ASP A 37 2.04 -2.90 -23.41
N GLY A 38 2.26 -2.77 -22.09
CA GLY A 38 1.24 -2.89 -21.05
C GLY A 38 0.29 -1.70 -21.00
N GLU A 39 -0.72 -1.80 -20.15
CA GLU A 39 -1.73 -0.76 -19.95
C GLU A 39 -1.75 -0.35 -18.47
N LEU A 40 -1.71 0.95 -18.19
CA LEU A 40 -1.89 1.49 -16.84
C LEU A 40 -3.22 2.23 -16.79
N GLU A 41 -4.10 1.79 -15.89
CA GLU A 41 -5.42 2.38 -15.67
C GLU A 41 -5.48 2.92 -14.23
N VAL A 42 -5.73 4.22 -14.07
CA VAL A 42 -5.70 4.89 -12.76
C VAL A 42 -7.02 5.58 -12.50
N TYR A 43 -7.63 5.27 -11.37
CA TYR A 43 -8.82 5.93 -10.85
C TYR A 43 -8.45 6.62 -9.53
N ALA A 44 -8.23 7.94 -9.58
CA ALA A 44 -8.05 8.77 -8.40
C ALA A 44 -9.31 9.62 -8.20
N ASN A 45 -9.88 9.59 -6.99
CA ASN A 45 -11.00 10.45 -6.62
C ASN A 45 -11.09 10.59 -5.08
N PRO A 46 -10.70 11.72 -4.47
CA PRO A 46 -9.94 12.85 -5.02
C PRO A 46 -8.41 12.58 -5.06
N GLY A 47 -7.64 13.42 -5.76
CA GLY A 47 -6.17 13.41 -5.67
C GLY A 47 -5.43 13.78 -6.97
N ASP A 48 -4.14 14.10 -6.84
CA ASP A 48 -3.25 14.40 -7.96
C ASP A 48 -2.58 13.13 -8.51
N ILE A 49 -2.54 13.01 -9.84
CA ILE A 49 -1.83 11.93 -10.53
C ILE A 49 -0.62 12.53 -11.27
N THR A 50 0.58 12.02 -10.97
CA THR A 50 1.80 12.30 -11.74
C THR A 50 2.30 11.01 -12.37
N ILE A 51 2.57 11.03 -13.69
CA ILE A 51 3.06 9.88 -14.44
C ILE A 51 4.41 10.22 -15.06
N ASP A 52 5.44 9.50 -14.66
CA ASP A 52 6.78 9.54 -15.25
C ASP A 52 7.05 8.25 -16.03
N THR A 53 7.66 8.38 -17.21
CA THR A 53 8.02 7.24 -18.06
C THR A 53 9.52 6.96 -18.04
N TRP A 54 9.92 5.71 -18.25
CA TRP A 54 11.32 5.28 -18.28
C TRP A 54 11.54 4.04 -19.17
N ASP A 55 12.81 3.68 -19.38
CA ASP A 55 13.20 2.57 -20.27
C ASP A 55 13.26 1.19 -19.58
N LYS A 56 12.54 1.01 -18.48
CA LYS A 56 12.48 -0.25 -17.74
C LYS A 56 11.15 -0.95 -17.93
N ASN A 57 11.18 -2.28 -17.95
CA ASN A 57 9.98 -3.13 -18.04
C ASN A 57 9.32 -3.32 -16.66
N GLU A 58 9.12 -2.21 -15.94
CA GLU A 58 8.51 -2.23 -14.61
C GLU A 58 7.65 -0.99 -14.41
N VAL A 59 6.61 -1.12 -13.59
CA VAL A 59 5.75 -0.04 -13.13
C VAL A 59 5.99 0.13 -11.64
N VAL A 60 6.34 1.34 -11.23
CA VAL A 60 6.49 1.70 -9.81
C VAL A 60 5.38 2.65 -9.43
N ILE A 61 4.53 2.22 -8.50
CA ILE A 61 3.43 3.02 -7.96
C ILE A 61 3.87 3.54 -6.60
N LYS A 62 3.89 4.86 -6.46
CA LYS A 62 4.19 5.55 -5.20
C LYS A 62 2.94 6.29 -4.76
N MET A 63 2.48 5.99 -3.57
CA MET A 63 1.30 6.60 -2.95
C MET A 63 1.75 7.34 -1.69
N ARG A 64 1.17 8.51 -1.48
CA ARG A 64 1.39 9.35 -0.31
C ARG A 64 0.06 9.97 0.07
N GLY A 65 -0.37 9.78 1.30
CA GLY A 65 -1.55 10.48 1.80
C GLY A 65 -1.23 11.93 2.14
N GLU A 66 -2.26 12.75 2.16
CA GLU A 66 -2.14 14.20 2.39
C GLU A 66 -1.65 14.50 3.82
N ASP A 67 -2.09 13.70 4.79
CA ASP A 67 -1.76 13.84 6.21
C ASP A 67 -1.43 12.49 6.88
N GLU A 68 -0.98 12.52 8.13
CA GLU A 68 -0.62 11.30 8.89
C GLU A 68 -1.80 10.35 9.14
N ASN A 69 -3.04 10.82 8.93
CA ASN A 69 -4.26 10.05 9.15
C ASN A 69 -4.82 9.42 7.88
N SER A 70 -4.29 9.81 6.73
CA SER A 70 -4.72 9.35 5.41
C SER A 70 -4.60 7.84 5.32
N ASP A 71 -5.70 7.19 4.97
CA ASP A 71 -5.75 5.75 4.85
C ASP A 71 -5.35 5.31 3.45
N LEU A 72 -4.14 4.76 3.32
CA LEU A 72 -3.69 4.16 2.08
C LEU A 72 -4.22 2.72 1.89
N ASP A 73 -4.90 2.14 2.89
CA ASP A 73 -5.49 0.81 2.78
C ASP A 73 -6.73 0.79 1.88
N ASP A 74 -7.33 1.95 1.61
CA ASP A 74 -8.44 2.11 0.66
C ASP A 74 -7.95 2.15 -0.82
N MET A 75 -6.62 2.16 -1.04
CA MET A 75 -6.03 2.03 -2.38
C MET A 75 -5.83 0.56 -2.75
N THR A 76 -6.49 0.12 -3.82
CA THR A 76 -6.32 -1.22 -4.40
C THR A 76 -5.49 -1.15 -5.67
N ILE A 77 -4.50 -2.05 -5.78
CA ILE A 77 -3.70 -2.23 -7.00
C ILE A 77 -3.86 -3.66 -7.48
N ASP A 78 -4.38 -3.82 -8.70
CA ASP A 78 -4.60 -5.10 -9.35
C ASP A 78 -3.70 -5.23 -10.59
N GLN A 79 -3.02 -6.37 -10.74
CA GLN A 79 -2.38 -6.75 -12.00
C GLN A 79 -3.21 -7.82 -12.72
N ARG A 80 -3.67 -7.51 -13.93
CA ARG A 80 -4.39 -8.43 -14.83
C ARG A 80 -3.58 -8.64 -16.10
N GLY A 81 -2.70 -9.63 -16.08
CA GLY A 81 -1.76 -9.88 -17.18
C GLY A 81 -0.79 -8.71 -17.34
N LYS A 82 -0.89 -8.00 -18.48
CA LYS A 82 -0.08 -6.80 -18.78
C LYS A 82 -0.74 -5.48 -18.36
N LYS A 83 -1.91 -5.54 -17.72
CA LYS A 83 -2.66 -4.36 -17.27
C LYS A 83 -2.49 -4.17 -15.77
N ILE A 84 -2.09 -2.96 -15.36
CA ILE A 84 -2.06 -2.53 -13.95
C ILE A 84 -3.23 -1.59 -13.74
N ILE A 85 -4.01 -1.85 -12.69
CA ILE A 85 -5.17 -1.05 -12.35
C ILE A 85 -5.03 -0.53 -10.94
N VAL A 86 -5.03 0.78 -10.78
CA VAL A 86 -4.95 1.47 -9.50
C VAL A 86 -6.30 2.12 -9.22
N ARG A 87 -6.91 1.80 -8.08
CA ARG A 87 -8.20 2.34 -7.65
C ARG A 87 -8.14 2.84 -6.23
N TYR A 88 -8.71 4.01 -6.00
CA TYR A 88 -9.12 4.43 -4.67
C TYR A 88 -10.58 4.01 -4.45
N ASP A 89 -10.85 3.15 -3.48
CA ASP A 89 -12.18 2.73 -3.08
C ASP A 89 -12.54 3.35 -1.73
N SER A 90 -13.11 4.56 -1.77
CA SER A 90 -13.56 5.21 -0.54
C SER A 90 -14.75 4.42 0.03
N ARG A 91 -14.56 3.76 1.17
CA ARG A 91 -15.66 3.11 1.91
C ARG A 91 -16.73 4.11 2.38
N TRP A 92 -16.40 5.40 2.37
CA TRP A 92 -17.27 6.52 2.73
C TRP A 92 -17.49 7.38 1.50
N GLY A 93 -18.59 7.10 0.80
CA GLY A 93 -18.89 7.73 -0.48
C GLY A 93 -19.06 9.25 -0.39
N TRP A 94 -18.18 9.97 -1.07
CA TRP A 94 -18.49 11.24 -1.70
C TRP A 94 -17.87 11.23 -3.09
N SER A 95 -18.70 10.86 -4.07
CA SER A 95 -18.43 11.04 -5.49
C SER A 95 -18.96 12.42 -5.85
N GLU A 96 -18.08 13.41 -6.00
CA GLU A 96 -18.40 14.57 -6.84
C GLU A 96 -17.71 14.38 -8.18
N SER A 97 -18.54 14.42 -9.22
CA SER A 97 -18.23 14.10 -10.60
C SER A 97 -17.21 15.08 -11.16
N ILE A 98 -16.23 14.59 -11.93
CA ILE A 98 -15.30 15.45 -12.69
C ILE A 98 -15.37 15.07 -14.17
N ASP A 99 -15.71 16.06 -14.99
CA ASP A 99 -15.65 16.02 -16.45
C ASP A 99 -14.19 15.97 -16.93
N PHE A 100 -13.94 15.14 -17.94
CA PHE A 100 -12.67 15.13 -18.66
C PHE A 100 -12.80 16.00 -19.92
N ILE A 101 -11.91 16.98 -20.09
CA ILE A 101 -11.69 17.71 -21.35
C ILE A 101 -10.53 17.05 -22.11
#